data_AF-A0A535MY14-F1
#
_entry.id   AF-A0A535MY14-F1
#
_cell.length_a   1.000
_cell.length_b   1.000
_cell.length_c   1.000
_cell.angle_alpha   90.00
_cell.angle_beta   90.00
_cell.angle_gamma   90.00
#
_symmetry.space_group_name_H-M   'P 1'
#
loop_
_entity.id
_entity.type
_entity.pdbx_description
1 polymer ?
#
loop_
_entity_poly.entity_id
_entity_poly.type
_entity_poly.pdbx_seq_one_letter_code
_entity_poly.pdbx_strand_id
1 'polypeptide(L)'
;MLKAIQASGPPSGTDVETAANFGIAVAYGVVIFFAILQVVAAIGSYLGWRWMFWGALVLFGLNSIGAFTNLGPISNPKTSAIPFSGLLISELFALLSLAMFVWMLIAAVRFGPWAMKKPGR
;
A
#
# COMPACT_ATOMS: atom_id res chain seq x y z
N MET A 1 -15.96 13.65 19.47
CA MET A 1 -15.74 13.29 18.05
C MET A 1 -15.99 11.81 17.74
N LEU A 2 -15.76 10.86 18.66
CA LEU A 2 -16.14 9.44 18.47
C LEU A 2 -17.64 9.20 18.20
N LYS A 3 -18.54 9.98 18.82
CA LYS A 3 -20.00 9.85 18.60
C LYS A 3 -20.46 10.26 17.19
N ALA A 4 -19.73 11.15 16.52
CA ALA A 4 -20.12 11.61 15.18
C ALA A 4 -19.79 10.57 14.10
N ILE A 5 -18.75 9.75 14.31
CA ILE A 5 -18.39 8.62 13.43
C ILE A 5 -19.38 7.46 13.61
N GLN A 6 -19.97 7.30 14.80
CA GLN A 6 -21.02 6.30 15.06
C GLN A 6 -22.41 6.72 14.56
N ALA A 7 -22.65 8.01 14.34
CA ALA A 7 -23.95 8.53 13.89
C ALA A 7 -24.11 8.54 12.37
N SER A 8 -23.03 8.35 11.60
CA SER A 8 -23.10 8.05 10.17
C SER A 8 -23.43 6.57 9.99
N GLY A 9 -24.67 6.19 10.32
CA GLY A 9 -25.24 4.95 9.82
C GLY A 9 -25.29 4.95 8.28
N PRO A 10 -25.40 3.78 7.64
CA PRO A 10 -25.56 3.71 6.19
C PRO A 10 -26.69 4.65 5.72
N PRO A 11 -26.57 5.30 4.55
CA PRO A 11 -27.63 6.16 4.02
C PRO A 11 -28.98 5.43 4.06
N SER A 12 -30.02 6.12 4.53
CA SER A 12 -31.36 5.55 4.75
C SER A 12 -31.85 4.80 3.51
N GLY A 13 -31.97 3.47 3.61
CA GLY A 13 -32.33 2.57 2.50
C GLY A 13 -31.21 1.63 2.04
N THR A 14 -30.01 1.69 2.63
CA THR A 14 -28.92 0.72 2.36
C THR A 14 -28.79 -0.28 3.51
N ASP A 15 -28.85 -1.57 3.18
CA ASP A 15 -28.57 -2.63 4.14
C ASP A 15 -27.12 -2.52 4.64
N VAL A 16 -26.92 -2.79 5.94
CA VAL A 16 -25.59 -2.77 6.58
C VAL A 16 -24.59 -3.67 5.83
N GLU A 17 -25.08 -4.79 5.30
CA GLU A 17 -24.31 -5.71 4.48
C GLU A 17 -23.87 -5.10 3.15
N THR A 18 -24.72 -4.31 2.50
CA THR A 18 -24.38 -3.60 1.26
C THR A 18 -23.30 -2.54 1.53
N ALA A 19 -23.43 -1.78 2.61
CA ALA A 19 -22.44 -0.79 3.00
C ALA A 19 -21.09 -1.42 3.37
N ALA A 20 -21.10 -2.55 4.09
CA ALA A 20 -19.89 -3.31 4.42
C ALA A 20 -19.19 -3.86 3.16
N ASN A 21 -19.94 -4.48 2.25
CA ASN A 21 -19.39 -5.02 1.00
C ASN A 21 -18.82 -3.92 0.10
N PHE A 22 -19.45 -2.75 0.05
CA PHE A 22 -18.90 -1.59 -0.65
C PHE A 22 -17.58 -1.12 -0.04
N GLY A 23 -17.50 -1.03 1.28
CA GLY A 23 -16.26 -0.67 1.98
C GLY A 23 -15.12 -1.66 1.70
N ILE A 24 -15.42 -2.96 1.69
CA ILE A 24 -14.45 -4.01 1.33
C ILE A 24 -14.00 -3.86 -0.12
N ALA A 25 -14.92 -3.62 -1.06
CA ALA A 25 -14.60 -3.43 -2.48
C ALA A 25 -13.69 -2.20 -2.70
N VAL A 26 -13.97 -1.09 -2.02
CA VAL A 26 -13.12 0.11 -2.06
C VAL A 26 -11.74 -0.18 -1.48
N ALA A 27 -11.66 -0.89 -0.36
CA ALA A 27 -10.38 -1.26 0.25
C ALA A 27 -9.51 -2.09 -0.70
N TYR A 28 -10.09 -3.12 -1.34
CA TYR A 28 -9.38 -3.90 -2.36
C TYR A 28 -9.01 -3.07 -3.59
N GLY A 29 -9.89 -2.18 -4.05
CA GLY A 29 -9.61 -1.27 -5.16
C GLY A 29 -8.38 -0.38 -4.90
N VAL A 30 -8.26 0.14 -3.68
CA VAL A 30 -7.08 0.93 -3.26
C VAL A 30 -5.82 0.07 -3.28
N VAL A 31 -5.86 -1.15 -2.71
CA VAL A 31 -4.71 -2.07 -2.72
C VAL A 31 -4.27 -2.39 -4.15
N ILE A 32 -5.21 -2.71 -5.04
CA ILE A 32 -4.92 -3.01 -6.45
C ILE A 32 -4.33 -1.79 -7.16
N PHE A 33 -4.88 -0.60 -6.96
CA PHE A 33 -4.37 0.63 -7.54
C PHE A 33 -2.91 0.90 -7.14
N PHE A 34 -2.58 0.79 -5.85
CA PHE A 34 -1.21 0.95 -5.38
C PHE A 34 -0.28 -0.17 -5.85
N ALA A 35 -0.77 -1.40 -5.99
CA ALA A 35 0.01 -2.49 -6.58
C ALA A 35 0.40 -2.18 -8.04
N ILE A 36 -0.53 -1.65 -8.84
CA ILE A 36 -0.24 -1.20 -10.21
C ILE A 36 0.80 -0.08 -10.21
N LEU A 37 0.66 0.92 -9.34
CA LEU A 37 1.64 2.00 -9.22
C LEU A 37 3.04 1.49 -8.86
N GLN A 38 3.14 0.49 -7.97
CA GLN A 38 4.42 -0.14 -7.63
C GLN A 38 5.06 -0.82 -8.83
N VAL A 39 4.28 -1.53 -9.66
CA VAL A 39 4.78 -2.15 -10.90
C VAL A 39 5.27 -1.09 -11.88
N VAL A 40 4.48 -0.03 -12.10
CA VAL A 40 4.87 1.09 -12.99
C VAL A 40 6.15 1.76 -12.48
N ALA A 41 6.24 2.00 -11.18
CA ALA A 41 7.41 2.61 -10.56
C ALA A 41 8.65 1.70 -10.65
N ALA A 42 8.48 0.38 -10.52
CA ALA A 42 9.54 -0.59 -10.74
C ALA A 42 10.04 -0.59 -12.19
N ILE A 43 9.13 -0.60 -13.17
CA ILE A 43 9.49 -0.52 -14.60
C ILE A 43 10.19 0.81 -14.90
N GLY A 44 9.62 1.93 -14.43
CA GLY A 44 10.21 3.24 -14.63
C GLY A 44 11.60 3.38 -13.99
N SER A 45 11.79 2.78 -12.82
CA SER A 45 13.11 2.73 -12.17
C SER A 45 14.10 1.88 -12.97
N TYR A 46 13.66 0.74 -13.52
CA TYR A 46 14.49 -0.11 -14.40
C TYR A 46 14.90 0.60 -15.70
N LEU A 47 14.00 1.40 -16.28
CA LEU A 47 14.27 2.21 -17.46
C LEU A 47 15.15 3.45 -17.18
N GLY A 48 15.57 3.67 -15.93
CA GLY A 48 16.44 4.77 -15.56
C GLY A 48 15.73 6.13 -15.45
N TRP A 49 14.40 6.18 -15.32
CA TRP A 49 13.69 7.44 -15.04
C TRP A 49 14.04 7.95 -13.65
N ARG A 50 14.89 8.99 -13.57
CA ARG A 50 15.34 9.61 -12.31
C ARG A 50 14.22 9.91 -11.31
N TRP A 51 13.06 10.36 -11.78
CA TRP A 51 11.92 10.67 -10.91
C TRP A 51 11.16 9.43 -10.44
N MET A 52 11.13 8.36 -11.22
CA MET A 52 10.43 7.12 -10.84
C MET A 52 11.12 6.39 -9.70
N PHE A 53 12.46 6.49 -9.62
CA PHE A 53 13.18 5.97 -8.47
C PHE A 53 12.68 6.58 -7.16
N TRP A 54 12.52 7.90 -7.12
CA TRP A 54 12.01 8.60 -5.93
C TRP A 54 10.53 8.28 -5.67
N GLY A 55 9.72 8.20 -6.72
CA GLY A 55 8.32 7.77 -6.61
C GLY A 55 8.19 6.35 -6.04
N ALA A 56 8.98 5.40 -6.55
CA ALA A 56 9.06 4.04 -6.05
C ALA A 56 9.51 3.99 -4.59
N LEU A 57 10.53 4.76 -4.22
CA LEU A 57 11.03 4.83 -2.85
C LEU A 57 9.93 5.28 -1.87
N VAL A 58 9.17 6.32 -2.23
CA VAL A 58 8.05 6.80 -1.41
C VAL A 58 6.91 5.78 -1.36
N LEU A 59 6.53 5.19 -2.51
CA LEU A 59 5.49 4.17 -2.59
C LEU A 59 5.81 2.96 -1.71
N PHE A 60 7.03 2.42 -1.82
CA PHE A 60 7.45 1.29 -1.02
C PHE A 60 7.59 1.66 0.47
N GLY A 61 8.05 2.87 0.77
CA GLY A 61 8.13 3.38 2.14
C GLY A 61 6.76 3.47 2.81
N LEU A 62 5.76 4.05 2.13
CA LEU A 62 4.39 4.15 2.65
C LEU A 62 3.75 2.77 2.83
N ASN A 63 3.91 1.88 1.85
CA ASN A 63 3.33 0.53 1.93
C ASN A 63 4.04 -0.32 3.00
N SER A 64 5.31 -0.07 3.29
CA SER A 64 6.05 -0.77 4.35
C SER A 64 5.52 -0.52 5.77
N ILE A 65 4.81 0.60 6.00
CA ILE A 65 4.12 0.87 7.28
C ILE A 65 3.11 -0.25 7.58
N GLY A 66 2.50 -0.82 6.53
CA GLY A 66 1.60 -1.96 6.60
C GLY A 66 2.17 -3.13 7.40
N ALA A 67 3.47 -3.39 7.29
CA ALA A 67 4.15 -4.53 7.94
C ALA A 67 4.13 -4.45 9.46
N PHE A 68 3.87 -3.25 10.01
CA PHE A 68 3.73 -3.05 11.45
C PHE A 68 2.26 -2.92 11.84
N THR A 69 1.44 -2.26 11.03
CA THR A 69 0.03 -2.00 11.35
C THR A 69 -0.86 -3.23 11.21
N ASN A 70 -0.50 -4.18 10.35
CA ASN A 70 -1.28 -5.40 10.12
C ASN A 70 -1.09 -6.46 11.23
N LEU A 71 -0.03 -6.37 12.04
CA LEU A 71 0.25 -7.34 13.11
C LEU A 71 -0.88 -7.38 14.16
N GLY A 72 -1.47 -6.24 14.48
CA GLY A 72 -2.62 -6.14 15.38
C GLY A 72 -3.83 -6.94 14.87
N PRO A 73 -4.37 -6.61 13.68
CA PRO A 73 -5.43 -7.36 13.04
C PRO A 73 -5.13 -8.86 12.83
N ILE A 74 -3.89 -9.23 12.55
CA ILE A 74 -3.49 -10.65 12.42
C ILE A 74 -3.54 -11.37 13.78
N SER A 75 -3.08 -10.72 14.85
CA SER A 75 -3.13 -11.28 16.21
C SER A 75 -4.55 -11.43 16.76
N ASN A 76 -5.49 -10.58 16.29
CA ASN A 76 -6.89 -10.58 16.70
C ASN A 76 -7.83 -10.48 15.48
N PRO A 77 -8.00 -11.57 14.71
CA PRO A 77 -8.76 -11.54 13.44
C PRO A 77 -10.21 -11.09 13.60
N LYS A 78 -10.80 -11.28 14.79
CA LYS A 78 -12.19 -10.91 15.11
C LYS A 78 -12.44 -9.39 15.12
N THR A 79 -11.39 -8.57 15.17
CA THR A 79 -11.52 -7.11 15.15
C THR A 79 -11.38 -6.52 13.75
N SER A 80 -11.14 -7.35 12.74
CA SER A 80 -10.95 -6.92 11.35
C SER A 80 -12.19 -7.17 10.50
N ALA A 81 -12.57 -6.16 9.72
CA ALA A 81 -13.58 -6.30 8.66
C ALA A 81 -13.03 -7.03 7.42
N ILE A 82 -11.70 -7.15 7.31
CA ILE A 82 -11.02 -7.83 6.21
C ILE A 82 -10.86 -9.31 6.58
N PRO A 83 -11.16 -10.26 5.66
CA PRO A 83 -10.96 -11.68 5.90
C PRO A 83 -9.50 -11.99 6.23
N PHE A 84 -9.28 -12.99 7.08
CA PHE A 84 -7.94 -13.36 7.56
C PHE A 84 -6.95 -13.67 6.43
N SER A 85 -7.40 -14.32 5.35
CA SER A 85 -6.57 -14.55 4.15
C SER A 85 -6.14 -13.26 3.47
N GLY A 86 -7.03 -12.25 3.40
CA GLY A 86 -6.71 -10.93 2.88
C GLY A 86 -5.67 -10.19 3.72
N LEU A 87 -5.74 -10.32 5.05
CA LEU A 87 -4.74 -9.76 5.97
C LEU A 87 -3.36 -10.39 5.76
N LEU A 88 -3.28 -11.72 5.64
CA LEU A 88 -2.00 -12.40 5.40
C LEU A 88 -1.36 -12.01 4.07
N ILE A 89 -2.16 -11.91 3.01
CA ILE A 89 -1.68 -11.46 1.70
C ILE A 89 -1.18 -10.02 1.81
N SER A 90 -1.96 -9.12 2.41
CA SER A 90 -1.56 -7.73 2.61
C SER A 90 -0.26 -7.61 3.40
N GLU A 91 -0.07 -8.46 4.41
CA GLU A 91 1.15 -8.49 5.22
C GLU A 91 2.36 -8.95 4.42
N LEU A 92 2.21 -10.00 3.62
CA LEU A 92 3.28 -10.46 2.73
C LEU A 92 3.71 -9.34 1.77
N PHE A 93 2.75 -8.63 1.17
CA PHE A 93 3.05 -7.49 0.30
C PHE A 93 3.74 -6.33 1.05
N ALA A 94 3.34 -6.06 2.28
CA ALA A 94 3.97 -5.02 3.09
C ALA A 94 5.42 -5.38 3.47
N LEU A 95 5.70 -6.64 3.80
CA LEU A 95 7.05 -7.15 4.06
C LEU A 95 7.94 -7.09 2.81
N LEU A 96 7.42 -7.52 1.66
CA LEU A 96 8.15 -7.41 0.38
C LEU A 96 8.44 -5.94 0.03
N SER A 97 7.48 -5.05 0.27
CA SER A 97 7.64 -3.62 0.09
C SER A 97 8.70 -3.03 1.02
N LEU A 98 8.73 -3.45 2.30
CA LEU A 98 9.77 -3.06 3.26
C LEU A 98 11.16 -3.50 2.77
N ALA A 99 11.28 -4.74 2.31
CA ALA A 99 12.54 -5.26 1.79
C ALA A 99 13.03 -4.47 0.56
N MET A 100 12.13 -4.19 -0.39
CA MET A 100 12.44 -3.35 -1.56
C MET A 100 12.81 -1.92 -1.15
N PHE A 101 12.10 -1.32 -0.21
CA PHE A 101 12.40 0.02 0.30
C PHE A 101 13.80 0.10 0.90
N VAL A 102 14.16 -0.84 1.78
CA VAL A 102 15.50 -0.91 2.38
C VAL A 102 16.57 -1.11 1.32
N TRP A 103 16.34 -2.01 0.36
CA TRP A 103 17.30 -2.24 -0.72
C TRP A 103 17.51 -1.00 -1.59
N MET A 104 16.43 -0.30 -1.96
CA MET A 104 16.51 0.93 -2.73
C MET A 104 17.17 2.07 -1.94
N LEU A 105 16.95 2.17 -0.62
CA LEU A 105 17.66 3.12 0.24
C LEU A 105 19.17 2.85 0.22
N ILE A 106 19.58 1.59 0.38
CA ILE A 106 20.99 1.20 0.29
C ILE A 106 21.56 1.57 -1.09
N ALA A 107 20.82 1.29 -2.16
CA ALA A 107 21.23 1.64 -3.52
C ALA A 107 21.37 3.16 -3.70
N ALA A 108 20.44 3.95 -3.15
CA ALA A 108 20.49 5.41 -3.19
C ALA A 108 21.72 5.97 -2.48
N VAL A 109 22.04 5.46 -1.29
CA VAL A 109 23.19 5.90 -0.49
C VAL A 109 24.51 5.49 -1.13
N ARG A 110 24.60 4.25 -1.64
CA ARG A 110 25.85 3.68 -2.14
C ARG A 110 26.23 4.13 -3.55
N PHE A 111 25.25 4.24 -4.45
CA PHE A 111 25.51 4.52 -5.86
C PHE A 111 25.04 5.91 -6.29
N GLY A 112 24.18 6.53 -5.49
CA GLY A 112 23.59 7.83 -5.81
C GLY A 112 22.53 7.72 -6.92
N PRO A 113 21.38 8.40 -6.78
CA PRO A 113 20.35 8.46 -7.83
C PRO A 113 20.79 9.27 -9.07
N TRP A 114 21.97 9.88 -9.01
CA TRP A 114 22.51 10.83 -9.99
C TRP A 114 23.11 10.16 -11.23
N ALA A 115 23.36 8.84 -11.20
CA ALA A 115 23.93 8.07 -12.30
C ALA A 115 22.90 7.58 -13.34
N MET A 116 21.60 7.75 -13.08
CA MET A 116 20.55 7.36 -14.02
C MET A 116 20.42 8.40 -15.14
N LYS A 117 20.53 7.94 -16.40
CA LYS A 117 20.44 8.78 -17.61
C LYS A 117 19.14 9.58 -17.61
N LYS A 118 19.19 10.83 -18.08
CA LYS A 118 17.96 11.62 -18.28
C LYS A 118 17.06 10.84 -19.26
N PRO A 119 15.76 10.68 -18.96
CA PRO A 119 14.83 10.26 -19.99
C PRO A 119 14.91 11.17 -21.21
N GLY A 120 15.14 10.58 -22.38
CA GLY A 120 15.14 11.30 -23.66
C GLY A 120 16.49 11.85 -24.14
N ARG A 121 17.62 11.24 -23.75
CA ARG A 121 18.93 11.46 -24.41
C ARG A 121 19.68 10.17 -24.65
#